data_AF-M1EM37-F1
#
_entry.id   AF-M1EM37-F1
#
_cell.length_a   1.000
_cell.length_b   1.000
_cell.length_c   1.000
_cell.angle_alpha   90.00
_cell.angle_beta   90.00
_cell.angle_gamma   90.00
#
_symmetry.space_group_name_H-M   'P 1'
#
loop_
_entity.id
_entity.type
_entity.pdbx_description
1 polymer ?
#
loop_
_entity_poly.entity_id
_entity_poly.type
_entity_poly.pdbx_seq_one_letter_code
_entity_poly.pdbx_strand_id
1 'polypeptide(L)'
;TKDLIETCCAAGQQWAIDNDECLEIPESGAEGDACRTAQKHCCVSYLKEKSCMAGVMGAKEGEACGAEDNDTCGISLYKQCCDCCGLGLRVRAEGHSCESNPNLGYPCNHVMLSCCEGEDPLIVPEVRRPPE
;
A
#
# COMPACT_ATOMS: atom_id res chain seq x y z
N THR A 1 -6.50 25.85 -2.82
CA THR A 1 -7.05 24.59 -2.27
C THR A 1 -6.27 23.36 -2.70
N LYS A 2 -5.95 23.19 -3.99
CA LYS A 2 -5.13 22.06 -4.47
C LYS A 2 -3.74 22.01 -3.83
N ASP A 3 -2.99 23.11 -3.87
CA ASP A 3 -1.62 23.18 -3.32
C ASP A 3 -1.56 22.95 -1.79
N LEU A 4 -2.63 23.35 -1.09
CA LEU A 4 -2.80 23.09 0.34
C LEU A 4 -2.99 21.59 0.60
N ILE A 5 -3.87 20.92 -0.15
CA ILE A 5 -4.09 19.48 -0.02
C ILE A 5 -2.81 18.70 -0.31
N GLU A 6 -2.06 19.07 -1.36
CA GLU A 6 -0.80 18.42 -1.72
C GLU A 6 0.26 18.58 -0.62
N THR A 7 0.40 19.79 -0.06
CA THR A 7 1.35 20.06 1.04
C THR A 7 0.99 19.29 2.31
N CYS A 8 -0.28 19.34 2.71
CA CYS A 8 -0.79 18.60 3.87
C CYS A 8 -0.68 17.08 3.67
N CYS A 9 -0.97 16.59 2.47
CA CYS A 9 -0.82 15.18 2.13
C CYS A 9 0.63 14.72 2.29
N ALA A 10 1.58 15.50 1.75
CA ALA A 10 3.01 15.21 1.89
C ALA A 10 3.46 15.18 3.36
N ALA A 11 2.97 16.10 4.20
CA ALA A 11 3.23 16.08 5.64
C ALA A 11 2.68 14.80 6.33
N GLY A 12 1.48 14.36 5.94
CA GLY A 12 0.89 13.11 6.43
C GLY A 12 1.69 11.87 6.01
N GLN A 13 2.16 11.81 4.76
CA GLN A 13 3.03 10.72 4.28
C GLN A 13 4.37 10.72 5.01
N GLN A 14 4.97 11.89 5.24
CA GLN A 14 6.22 12.01 5.98
C GLN A 14 6.07 11.51 7.42
N TRP A 15 4.95 11.82 8.09
CA TRP A 15 4.66 11.28 9.41
C TRP A 15 4.60 9.75 9.43
N ALA A 16 3.92 9.15 8.44
CA ALA A 16 3.84 7.70 8.31
C ALA A 16 5.22 7.06 8.11
N ILE A 17 6.10 7.71 7.32
CA ILE A 17 7.48 7.27 7.10
C ILE A 17 8.26 7.26 8.42
N ASP A 18 8.15 8.34 9.19
CA ASP A 18 9.00 8.55 10.37
C ASP A 18 8.52 7.78 11.61
N ASN A 19 7.21 7.53 11.74
CA ASN A 19 6.61 6.97 12.96
C ASN A 19 5.96 5.59 12.76
N ASP A 20 5.72 5.17 11.51
CA ASP A 20 5.01 3.92 11.17
C ASP A 20 3.57 3.84 11.75
N GLU A 21 2.99 4.98 12.11
CA GLU A 21 1.62 5.11 12.60
C GLU A 21 0.99 6.42 12.13
N CYS A 22 -0.34 6.54 12.29
CA CYS A 22 -1.10 7.73 11.91
C CYS A 22 -1.87 8.34 13.09
N LEU A 23 -1.41 8.05 14.30
CA LEU A 23 -1.91 8.64 15.53
C LEU A 23 -1.16 9.96 15.79
N GLU A 24 -1.84 10.91 16.44
CA GLU A 24 -1.24 12.16 16.93
C GLU A 24 -0.43 12.96 15.88
N ILE A 25 -0.81 12.92 14.60
CA ILE A 25 -0.15 13.70 13.54
C ILE A 25 -0.18 15.19 13.92
N PRO A 26 0.98 15.87 14.03
CA PRO A 26 1.06 17.26 14.43
C PRO A 26 0.22 18.15 13.52
N GLU A 27 -0.50 19.08 14.14
CA GLU A 27 -1.28 20.07 13.40
C GLU A 27 -0.32 21.03 12.70
N SER A 28 -0.39 21.10 11.37
CA SER A 28 0.33 22.09 10.58
C SER A 28 -0.29 23.48 10.77
N GLY A 29 -0.10 24.11 11.94
CA GLY A 29 -0.49 25.50 12.19
C GLY A 29 -1.93 25.87 11.76
N ALA A 30 -2.10 27.06 11.16
CA ALA A 30 -3.39 27.66 10.79
C ALA A 30 -4.12 27.01 9.59
N GLU A 31 -3.88 25.73 9.33
CA GLU A 31 -4.45 25.03 8.18
C GLU A 31 -5.70 24.25 8.62
N GLY A 32 -6.86 24.71 8.14
CA GLY A 32 -8.18 24.23 8.58
C GLY A 32 -8.49 22.75 8.32
N ASP A 33 -9.71 22.32 8.66
CA ASP A 33 -10.19 20.93 8.67
C ASP A 33 -9.83 20.07 7.43
N ALA A 34 -9.75 20.70 6.26
CA ALA A 34 -9.33 20.05 5.01
C ALA A 34 -7.88 19.54 5.05
N CYS A 35 -6.96 20.30 5.63
CA CYS A 35 -5.55 19.92 5.76
C CYS A 35 -5.37 18.70 6.66
N ARG A 36 -6.04 18.73 7.82
CA ARG A 36 -6.04 17.60 8.76
C ARG A 36 -6.59 16.33 8.15
N THR A 37 -7.66 16.46 7.36
CA THR A 37 -8.23 15.36 6.61
C THR A 37 -7.20 14.82 5.59
N ALA A 38 -6.57 15.70 4.81
CA ALA A 38 -5.53 15.30 3.85
C ALA A 38 -4.34 14.58 4.53
N GLN A 39 -3.81 15.14 5.61
CA GLN A 39 -2.72 14.52 6.40
C GLN A 39 -3.08 13.11 6.84
N LYS A 40 -4.24 12.95 7.50
CA LYS A 40 -4.67 11.65 8.04
C LYS A 40 -4.88 10.62 6.94
N HIS A 41 -5.57 10.99 5.86
CA HIS A 41 -5.84 10.06 4.77
C HIS A 41 -4.57 9.69 4.01
N CYS A 42 -3.66 10.63 3.75
CA CYS A 42 -2.41 10.33 3.06
C CYS A 42 -1.43 9.51 3.92
N CYS A 43 -1.41 9.73 5.23
CA CYS A 43 -0.68 8.87 6.18
C CYS A 43 -1.18 7.42 6.11
N VAL A 44 -2.50 7.23 6.28
CA VAL A 44 -3.09 5.88 6.27
C VAL A 44 -2.90 5.18 4.93
N SER A 45 -3.06 5.91 3.82
CA SER A 45 -2.82 5.37 2.48
C SER A 45 -1.36 4.93 2.30
N TYR A 46 -0.39 5.71 2.79
CA TYR A 46 1.02 5.34 2.74
C TYR A 46 1.30 4.03 3.49
N LEU A 47 0.82 3.90 4.74
CA LEU A 47 1.03 2.66 5.52
C LEU A 47 0.37 1.45 4.85
N LYS A 48 -0.82 1.65 4.27
CA LYS A 48 -1.53 0.61 3.51
C LYS A 48 -0.74 0.17 2.27
N GLU A 49 -0.21 1.11 1.51
CA GLU A 49 0.60 0.84 0.32
C GLU A 49 1.91 0.14 0.69
N LYS A 50 2.63 0.63 1.71
CA LYS A 50 3.83 -0.01 2.27
C LYS A 50 3.56 -1.45 2.69
N SER A 51 2.46 -1.68 3.43
CA SER A 51 2.05 -3.02 3.88
C SER A 51 1.75 -3.96 2.72
N CYS A 52 1.01 -3.48 1.72
CA CYS A 52 0.70 -4.24 0.51
C CYS A 52 1.95 -4.62 -0.28
N MET A 53 2.86 -3.66 -0.50
CA MET A 53 4.12 -3.86 -1.21
C MET A 53 5.02 -4.87 -0.50
N ALA A 54 5.09 -4.83 0.82
CA ALA A 54 5.79 -5.85 1.60
C ALA A 54 5.21 -7.25 1.37
N GLY A 55 3.87 -7.38 1.31
CA GLY A 55 3.21 -8.65 1.00
C GLY A 55 3.53 -9.15 -0.41
N VAL A 56 3.57 -8.25 -1.40
CA VAL A 56 3.96 -8.58 -2.77
C VAL A 56 5.40 -9.11 -2.83
N MET A 57 6.33 -8.45 -2.13
CA MET A 57 7.73 -8.89 -2.07
C MET A 57 7.86 -10.27 -1.42
N GLY A 58 7.20 -10.49 -0.27
CA GLY A 58 7.20 -11.80 0.40
C GLY A 58 6.70 -12.93 -0.51
N ALA A 59 5.61 -12.69 -1.25
CA ALA A 59 5.11 -13.68 -2.22
C ALA A 59 6.11 -13.97 -3.36
N LYS A 60 6.79 -12.94 -3.89
CA LYS A 60 7.81 -13.09 -4.96
C LYS A 60 9.05 -13.83 -4.48
N GLU A 61 9.42 -13.68 -3.21
CA GLU A 61 10.56 -14.37 -2.57
C GLU A 61 10.24 -15.82 -2.19
N GLY A 62 8.99 -16.27 -2.37
CA GLY A 62 8.54 -17.62 -2.05
C GLY A 62 8.20 -17.81 -0.57
N GLU A 63 8.01 -16.73 0.17
CA GLU A 63 7.55 -16.79 1.55
C GLU A 63 6.08 -17.22 1.60
N ALA A 64 5.73 -18.04 2.61
CA ALA A 64 4.32 -18.31 2.89
C ALA A 64 3.69 -17.03 3.47
N CYS A 65 2.55 -16.61 2.92
CA CYS A 65 1.83 -15.36 3.24
C CYS A 65 1.21 -15.27 4.65
N GLY A 66 1.86 -15.88 5.66
CA GLY A 66 1.43 -15.93 7.04
C GLY A 66 0.15 -16.75 7.26
N ALA A 67 -0.07 -17.15 8.51
CA ALA A 67 -1.35 -17.72 8.94
C ALA A 67 -2.44 -16.64 8.97
N GLU A 68 -3.71 -17.03 8.95
CA GLU A 68 -4.83 -16.09 9.06
C GLU A 68 -4.79 -15.39 10.42
N ASP A 69 -4.79 -14.05 10.42
CA ASP A 69 -5.06 -13.28 11.62
C ASP A 69 -6.46 -13.66 12.12
N ASN A 70 -6.57 -14.07 13.39
CA ASN A 70 -7.79 -14.63 14.01
C ASN A 70 -8.92 -13.59 14.18
N ASP A 71 -8.84 -12.46 13.49
CA ASP A 71 -9.80 -11.37 13.56
C ASP A 71 -10.78 -11.49 12.39
N THR A 72 -11.96 -11.99 12.71
CA THR A 72 -13.13 -12.36 11.88
C THR A 72 -13.63 -11.34 10.82
N CYS A 73 -12.92 -10.25 10.52
CA CYS A 73 -13.21 -9.35 9.41
C CYS A 73 -11.97 -8.56 8.89
N GLY A 74 -10.78 -8.77 9.46
CA GLY A 74 -9.63 -7.88 9.28
C GLY A 74 -8.39 -8.58 8.73
N ILE A 75 -8.45 -9.08 7.49
CA ILE A 75 -7.23 -9.53 6.79
C ILE A 75 -6.31 -8.32 6.63
N SER A 76 -5.08 -8.40 7.16
CA SER A 76 -4.09 -7.34 6.96
C SER A 76 -3.84 -7.10 5.46
N LEU A 77 -3.61 -5.84 5.06
CA LEU A 77 -3.33 -5.53 3.66
C LEU A 77 -2.09 -6.28 3.14
N TYR A 78 -1.11 -6.52 4.01
CA TYR A 78 0.03 -7.40 3.76
C TYR A 78 -0.43 -8.77 3.25
N LYS A 79 -1.26 -9.47 4.04
CA LYS A 79 -1.71 -10.81 3.70
C LYS A 79 -2.54 -10.82 2.42
N GLN A 80 -3.47 -9.89 2.29
CA GLN A 80 -4.28 -9.76 1.07
C GLN A 80 -3.40 -9.60 -0.18
N CYS A 81 -2.44 -8.67 -0.17
CA CYS A 81 -1.57 -8.45 -1.32
C CYS A 81 -0.61 -9.62 -1.56
N CYS A 82 -0.12 -10.27 -0.50
CA CYS A 82 0.71 -11.47 -0.62
C CYS A 82 -0.07 -12.62 -1.29
N ASP A 83 -1.26 -12.94 -0.79
CA ASP A 83 -2.10 -14.02 -1.32
C ASP A 83 -2.49 -13.75 -2.79
N CYS A 84 -2.84 -12.50 -3.13
CA CYS A 84 -3.17 -12.09 -4.50
C CYS A 84 -1.96 -12.11 -5.43
N CYS A 85 -0.78 -11.73 -4.95
CA CYS A 85 0.45 -11.87 -5.74
C CYS A 85 0.79 -13.34 -5.97
N GLY A 86 0.66 -14.19 -4.94
CA GLY A 86 0.81 -15.63 -5.04
C GLY A 86 -0.13 -16.26 -6.08
N LEU A 87 -1.36 -15.76 -6.18
CA LEU A 87 -2.30 -16.15 -7.25
C LEU A 87 -1.75 -15.78 -8.65
N GLY A 88 -1.28 -14.55 -8.83
CA GLY A 88 -0.68 -14.10 -10.10
C GLY A 88 0.56 -14.92 -10.50
N LEU A 89 1.42 -15.22 -9.53
CA LEU A 89 2.61 -16.06 -9.74
C LEU A 89 2.24 -17.49 -10.19
N ARG A 90 1.16 -18.07 -9.64
CA ARG A 90 0.65 -19.38 -10.05
C ARG A 90 0.10 -19.36 -11.47
N VAL A 91 -0.72 -18.36 -11.82
CA VAL A 91 -1.24 -18.19 -13.20
C VAL A 91 -0.10 -18.15 -14.21
N ARG A 92 0.96 -17.38 -13.91
CA ARG A 92 2.18 -17.34 -14.73
C ARG A 92 2.88 -18.70 -14.80
N ALA A 93 3.08 -19.38 -13.67
CA ALA A 93 3.76 -20.67 -13.61
C ALA A 93 3.01 -21.77 -14.37
N GLU A 94 1.68 -21.70 -14.42
CA GLU A 94 0.80 -22.61 -15.17
C GLU A 94 0.70 -22.26 -16.66
N GLY A 95 1.31 -21.15 -17.10
CA GLY A 95 1.33 -20.72 -18.50
C GLY A 95 -0.02 -20.16 -18.99
N HIS A 96 -0.87 -19.71 -18.07
CA HIS A 96 -2.14 -19.04 -18.39
C HIS A 96 -1.92 -17.57 -18.75
N SER A 97 -2.88 -16.97 -19.47
CA SER A 97 -2.87 -15.54 -19.74
C SER A 97 -3.10 -14.75 -18.45
N CYS A 98 -2.36 -13.66 -18.28
CA CYS A 98 -2.59 -12.70 -17.21
C CYS A 98 -3.82 -11.86 -17.54
N GLU A 99 -4.97 -12.26 -17.02
CA GLU A 99 -6.26 -11.61 -17.27
C GLU A 99 -6.84 -10.98 -16.01
N SER A 100 -7.45 -9.80 -16.18
CA SER A 100 -8.07 -9.06 -15.10
C SER A 100 -9.33 -9.78 -14.62
N ASN A 101 -9.44 -9.99 -13.30
CA ASN A 101 -10.64 -10.50 -12.66
C ASN A 101 -11.19 -9.46 -11.66
N PRO A 102 -12.12 -8.59 -12.09
CA PRO A 102 -12.65 -7.52 -11.24
C PRO A 102 -13.40 -8.01 -10.00
N ASN A 103 -13.80 -9.29 -9.93
CA ASN A 103 -14.42 -9.86 -8.73
C ASN A 103 -13.45 -9.99 -7.54
N LEU A 104 -12.14 -9.97 -7.81
CA LEU A 104 -11.12 -9.92 -6.76
C LEU A 104 -11.10 -8.56 -6.04
N GLY A 105 -11.67 -7.52 -6.65
CA GLY A 105 -11.68 -6.16 -6.10
C GLY A 105 -10.29 -5.51 -6.05
N TYR A 106 -10.26 -4.24 -5.62
CA TYR A 106 -9.01 -3.52 -5.37
C TYR A 106 -8.58 -3.71 -3.91
N PRO A 107 -7.28 -3.93 -3.61
CA PRO A 107 -6.13 -3.94 -4.54
C PRO A 107 -5.81 -5.30 -5.17
N CYS A 108 -6.50 -6.38 -4.80
CA CYS A 108 -6.15 -7.75 -5.16
C CYS A 108 -6.00 -7.98 -6.68
N ASN A 109 -6.97 -7.51 -7.48
CA ASN A 109 -6.93 -7.65 -8.93
C ASN A 109 -5.67 -7.01 -9.54
N HIS A 110 -5.30 -5.82 -9.07
CA HIS A 110 -4.13 -5.10 -9.56
C HIS A 110 -2.83 -5.83 -9.20
N VAL A 111 -2.73 -6.30 -7.95
CA VAL A 111 -1.57 -7.03 -7.47
C VAL A 111 -1.39 -8.37 -8.21
N MET A 112 -2.48 -9.11 -8.40
CA MET A 112 -2.48 -10.37 -9.13
C MET A 112 -1.98 -10.21 -10.56
N LEU A 113 -2.47 -9.20 -11.28
CA LEU A 113 -2.03 -8.87 -12.63
C LEU A 113 -0.54 -8.53 -12.68
N SER A 114 -0.09 -7.57 -11.87
CA SER A 114 1.31 -7.12 -11.86
C SER A 114 2.29 -8.27 -11.54
N CYS A 115 1.95 -9.14 -10.58
CA CYS A 115 2.75 -10.32 -10.27
C CYS A 115 2.73 -11.38 -11.38
N CYS A 116 1.61 -11.53 -12.10
CA CYS A 116 1.50 -12.43 -13.23
C CYS A 116 2.34 -11.95 -14.43
N GLU A 117 2.27 -10.66 -14.76
CA GLU A 117 3.01 -10.07 -15.87
C GLU A 117 4.52 -9.98 -15.60
N GLY A 118 4.92 -10.08 -14.32
CA GLY A 118 6.32 -10.01 -13.91
C GLY A 118 6.87 -8.59 -13.89
N GLU A 119 6.00 -7.59 -13.74
CA GLU A 119 6.44 -6.23 -13.48
C GLU A 119 7.12 -6.15 -12.11
N ASP A 120 8.20 -5.39 -12.02
CA ASP A 120 8.81 -5.04 -10.74
C ASP A 120 7.82 -4.17 -9.94
N PRO A 121 7.73 -4.38 -8.62
CA PRO A 121 6.75 -3.67 -7.81
C PRO A 121 7.06 -2.17 -7.89
N LEU A 122 6.06 -1.40 -8.35
CA LEU A 122 6.16 0.04 -8.59
C LEU A 122 6.64 0.75 -7.32
N ILE A 123 7.89 1.21 -7.37
CA ILE A 123 8.53 2.24 -6.53
C ILE A 123 8.02 2.28 -5.08
N VAL A 124 8.79 1.72 -4.14
CA VAL A 124 8.66 2.09 -2.71
C VAL A 124 8.71 3.61 -2.65
N PRO A 125 7.72 4.32 -2.04
CA PRO A 125 7.73 5.76 -2.10
C PRO A 125 8.98 6.26 -1.41
N GLU A 126 9.90 6.81 -2.20
CA GLU A 126 11.21 7.23 -1.73
C GLU A 126 11.04 8.32 -0.68
N VAL A 127 11.77 8.16 0.43
CA VAL A 127 11.92 9.19 1.45
C VAL A 127 12.48 10.43 0.77
N ARG A 128 11.64 11.46 0.59
CA ARG A 128 12.12 12.78 0.16
C ARG A 128 12.98 13.35 1.28
N ARG A 129 14.29 13.14 1.20
CA ARG A 129 15.25 13.83 2.06
C ARG A 129 15.15 15.35 1.80
N PRO A 130 15.02 16.18 2.84
CA PRO A 130 15.11 17.62 2.68
C PRO A 130 16.46 18.01 2.06
N PRO A 131 16.54 19.00 1.15
CA PRO A 131 17.82 19.53 0.69
C PRO A 131 18.57 20.20 1.84
N GLU A 132 19.89 19.99 1.88
CA GLU A 132 20.84 20.64 2.80
C GLU A 132 20.93 22.16 2.61
#